data_AF-A0A380S476-F1
#
_entry.id   AF-A0A380S476-F1
#
_cell.length_a   1.000
_cell.length_b   1.000
_cell.length_c   1.000
_cell.angle_alpha   90.00
_cell.angle_beta   90.00
_cell.angle_gamma   90.00
#
_symmetry.space_group_name_H-M   'P 1'
#
loop_
_entity.id
_entity.type
_entity.pdbx_description
1 polymer ?
#
loop_
_entity_poly.entity_id
_entity_poly.type
_entity_poly.pdbx_seq_one_letter_code
_entity_poly.pdbx_strand_id
1 'polypeptide(L)'
;MSNIKKHQCPSCGGNLSVDNDKQMYRCTFCGSTYDYEYFREEKMHELGETYLSRGEFMAAADAYKFTLKKNPHDFLALRGLLLAAAHVKDMDDLLQGDSEKGFTYDSKLVKEAIENASEEDKEYVETLGRIFSDKKKVSDNAKEIKSLKKEKEKIYTDIKHNDLLREDYYIEGKYEEKYPPKPHFVTLWTVTGIFLGIFIIGIISLIVEAVSGGDSKGFILAMVIFSAIVCLAASGYNYGVVYPKIRMMDRIDSTNAELYRQTGRIDEKIKNIENESDKLLGNIRQDVYEFTKMDRLKWIENGYD
;
A
#
# COMPACT_ATOMS: atom_id res chain seq x y z
N MET A 1 38.26 -20.03 -25.86
CA MET A 1 38.47 -20.14 -27.32
C MET A 1 37.12 -20.45 -27.95
N SER A 2 36.54 -19.50 -28.67
CA SER A 2 35.23 -19.62 -29.31
C SER A 2 35.30 -20.64 -30.45
N ASN A 3 34.71 -21.81 -30.23
CA ASN A 3 34.32 -22.70 -31.31
C ASN A 3 33.20 -21.97 -32.07
N ILE A 4 33.55 -21.15 -33.06
CA ILE A 4 32.58 -20.68 -34.06
C ILE A 4 32.07 -21.96 -34.72
N LYS A 5 30.90 -22.44 -34.27
CA LYS A 5 30.21 -23.60 -34.87
C LYS A 5 30.14 -23.30 -36.37
N LYS A 6 30.96 -24.00 -37.15
CA LYS A 6 31.14 -23.78 -38.58
C LYS A 6 29.77 -23.93 -39.24
N HIS A 7 29.41 -22.99 -40.11
CA HIS A 7 28.21 -23.09 -40.94
C HIS A 7 28.31 -24.35 -41.81
N GLN A 8 27.85 -25.48 -41.30
CA GLN A 8 27.88 -26.78 -41.97
C GLN A 8 26.52 -27.05 -42.59
N CYS A 9 26.54 -27.57 -43.80
CA CYS A 9 25.36 -27.92 -44.57
C CYS A 9 24.62 -29.10 -43.92
N PRO A 10 23.34 -28.95 -43.55
CA PRO A 10 22.53 -30.04 -42.99
C PRO A 10 22.46 -31.27 -43.90
N SER A 11 22.47 -31.09 -45.22
CA SER A 11 22.32 -32.19 -46.17
C SER A 11 23.58 -33.04 -46.36
N CYS A 12 24.78 -32.49 -46.11
CA CYS A 12 26.03 -33.20 -46.46
C CYS A 12 27.24 -32.91 -45.55
N GLY A 13 27.09 -32.08 -44.51
CA GLY A 13 28.16 -31.67 -43.60
C GLY A 13 29.20 -30.70 -44.18
N GLY A 14 29.07 -30.30 -45.46
CA GLY A 14 30.03 -29.42 -46.15
C GLY A 14 29.96 -27.97 -45.68
N ASN A 15 31.04 -27.20 -45.81
CA ASN A 15 31.05 -25.79 -45.42
C ASN A 15 30.12 -24.94 -46.31
N LEU A 16 29.35 -24.08 -45.66
CA LEU A 16 28.50 -23.08 -46.30
C LEU A 16 29.30 -21.79 -46.53
N SER A 17 29.27 -21.31 -47.77
CA SER A 17 29.74 -19.97 -48.14
C SER A 17 28.57 -18.99 -48.11
N VAL A 18 28.80 -17.80 -47.60
CA VAL A 18 27.83 -16.71 -47.59
C VAL A 18 27.76 -16.05 -48.96
N ASP A 19 26.57 -16.00 -49.56
CA ASP A 19 26.27 -15.17 -50.74
C ASP A 19 25.61 -13.87 -50.25
N ASN A 20 26.41 -12.81 -50.13
CA ASN A 20 25.97 -11.52 -49.60
C ASN A 20 24.94 -10.83 -50.52
N ASP A 21 25.01 -11.07 -51.83
CA ASP A 21 24.14 -10.38 -52.80
C ASP A 21 22.70 -10.89 -52.71
N LYS A 22 22.55 -12.18 -52.41
CA LYS A 22 21.24 -12.85 -52.34
C LYS A 22 20.77 -13.13 -50.92
N GLN A 23 21.56 -12.75 -49.93
CA GLN A 23 21.28 -13.00 -48.53
C GLN A 23 21.01 -14.49 -48.21
N MET A 24 21.89 -15.38 -48.69
CA MET A 24 21.70 -16.82 -48.53
C MET A 24 23.03 -17.56 -48.34
N TYR A 25 22.99 -18.67 -47.62
CA TYR A 25 24.10 -19.61 -47.49
C TYR A 25 24.06 -20.62 -48.62
N ARG A 26 25.20 -20.86 -49.28
CA ARG A 26 25.35 -21.88 -50.32
C ARG A 26 26.38 -22.92 -49.90
N CYS A 27 26.03 -24.21 -49.98
CA CYS A 27 26.98 -25.29 -49.71
C CYS A 27 27.97 -25.44 -50.86
N THR A 28 29.25 -25.39 -50.53
CA THR A 28 30.34 -25.56 -51.51
C THR A 28 30.48 -27.00 -52.00
N PHE A 29 29.89 -27.98 -51.31
CA PHE A 29 30.01 -29.40 -51.63
C PHE A 29 28.81 -29.93 -52.43
N CYS A 30 27.59 -29.86 -51.88
CA CYS A 30 26.40 -30.39 -52.54
C CYS A 30 25.59 -29.33 -53.32
N GLY A 31 25.96 -28.05 -53.23
CA GLY A 31 25.28 -26.97 -53.93
C GLY A 31 23.95 -26.50 -53.33
N SER A 32 23.46 -27.16 -52.27
CA SER A 32 22.24 -26.75 -51.54
C SER A 32 22.34 -25.31 -51.06
N THR A 33 21.20 -24.61 -51.05
CA THR A 33 21.11 -23.23 -50.58
C THR A 33 20.13 -23.12 -49.43
N TYR A 34 20.45 -22.27 -48.46
CA TYR A 34 19.65 -22.00 -47.26
C TYR A 34 19.54 -20.49 -47.08
N ASP A 35 18.36 -20.02 -46.71
CA ASP A 35 18.18 -18.61 -46.35
C ASP A 35 18.98 -18.27 -45.07
N TYR A 36 19.35 -17.01 -44.87
CA TYR A 36 19.90 -16.54 -43.59
C TYR A 36 18.96 -16.83 -42.42
N GLU A 37 17.64 -16.79 -42.65
CA GLU A 37 16.65 -17.09 -41.62
C GLU A 37 16.81 -18.51 -41.06
N TYR A 38 17.15 -19.49 -41.91
CA TYR A 38 17.25 -20.89 -41.52
C TYR A 38 18.28 -21.14 -40.40
N PHE A 39 19.43 -20.47 -40.44
CA PHE A 39 20.46 -20.60 -39.39
C PHE A 39 20.25 -19.67 -38.19
N ARG A 40 19.36 -18.67 -38.34
CA ARG A 40 18.90 -17.86 -37.21
C ARG A 40 17.95 -18.65 -36.33
N GLU A 41 17.12 -19.51 -36.92
CA GLU A 41 16.07 -20.28 -36.24
C GLU A 41 16.58 -21.20 -35.13
N GLU A 42 17.56 -22.07 -35.41
CA GLU A 42 18.11 -23.01 -34.40
C GLU A 42 18.72 -22.31 -33.18
N LYS A 43 19.05 -21.02 -33.28
CA LYS A 43 19.68 -20.24 -32.21
C LYS A 43 18.72 -19.30 -31.49
N MET A 44 17.45 -19.22 -31.88
CA MET A 44 16.52 -18.27 -31.25
C MET A 44 16.24 -18.63 -29.78
N HIS A 45 16.21 -19.92 -29.45
CA HIS A 45 16.12 -20.38 -28.05
C HIS A 45 17.33 -19.95 -27.23
N GLU A 46 18.54 -20.29 -27.68
CA GLU A 46 19.81 -19.90 -27.03
C GLU A 46 19.92 -18.37 -26.87
N LEU A 47 19.46 -17.63 -27.88
CA LEU A 47 19.46 -16.16 -27.89
C LEU A 47 18.45 -15.59 -26.90
N GLY A 48 17.23 -16.13 -26.86
CA GLY A 48 16.18 -15.77 -25.90
C GLY A 48 16.64 -15.98 -24.45
N GLU A 49 17.25 -17.14 -24.16
CA GLU A 49 17.81 -17.44 -22.84
C GLU A 49 18.96 -16.50 -22.48
N THR A 50 19.83 -16.19 -23.45
CA THR A 50 20.90 -15.21 -23.27
C THR A 50 20.32 -13.84 -22.91
N TYR A 51 19.24 -13.41 -23.57
CA TYR A 51 18.57 -12.15 -23.24
C TYR A 51 17.91 -12.18 -21.86
N LEU A 52 17.23 -13.28 -21.48
CA LEU A 52 16.66 -13.44 -20.15
C LEU A 52 17.72 -13.33 -19.05
N SER A 53 18.84 -14.07 -19.17
CA SER A 53 19.92 -14.05 -18.17
C SER A 53 20.54 -12.65 -17.97
N ARG A 54 20.55 -11.84 -19.04
CA ARG A 54 21.00 -10.44 -19.04
C ARG A 54 19.95 -9.45 -18.55
N GLY A 55 18.70 -9.87 -18.38
CA GLY A 55 17.57 -8.99 -18.05
C GLY A 55 17.07 -8.14 -19.23
N GLU A 56 17.39 -8.54 -20.46
CA GLU A 56 16.93 -7.89 -21.70
C GLU A 56 15.56 -8.45 -22.12
N PHE A 57 14.57 -8.34 -21.23
CA PHE A 57 13.30 -9.06 -21.34
C PHE A 57 12.50 -8.76 -22.63
N MET A 58 12.54 -7.54 -23.15
CA MET A 58 11.89 -7.21 -24.42
C MET A 58 12.55 -7.94 -25.60
N ALA A 59 13.88 -7.98 -25.64
CA ALA A 59 14.61 -8.70 -26.69
C ALA A 59 14.39 -10.22 -26.58
N ALA A 60 14.30 -10.76 -25.35
CA ALA A 60 13.91 -12.15 -25.10
C ALA A 60 12.51 -12.44 -25.65
N ALA A 61 11.52 -11.60 -25.33
CA ALA A 61 10.16 -11.74 -25.82
C ALA A 61 10.09 -11.72 -27.36
N ASP A 62 10.83 -10.82 -28.01
CA ASP A 62 10.89 -10.75 -29.47
C ASP A 62 11.52 -12.01 -30.09
N ALA A 63 12.58 -12.55 -29.48
CA ALA A 63 13.20 -13.79 -29.91
C ALA A 63 12.24 -14.98 -29.82
N TYR A 64 11.56 -15.16 -28.68
CA TYR A 64 10.59 -16.24 -28.50
C TYR A 64 9.36 -16.07 -29.40
N LYS A 65 8.87 -14.86 -29.60
CA LYS A 65 7.79 -14.59 -30.57
C LYS A 65 8.18 -14.95 -32.00
N PHE A 66 9.43 -14.72 -32.39
CA PHE A 66 9.91 -15.13 -33.70
C PHE A 66 9.86 -16.65 -33.86
N THR A 67 10.25 -17.41 -32.84
CA THR A 67 10.11 -18.87 -32.81
C THR A 67 8.64 -19.30 -32.92
N LEU A 68 7.75 -18.67 -32.13
CA LEU A 68 6.32 -18.99 -32.10
C LEU A 68 5.59 -18.67 -33.42
N LYS A 69 6.08 -17.73 -34.23
CA LYS A 69 5.54 -17.50 -35.58
C LYS A 69 5.70 -18.71 -36.51
N LYS A 70 6.74 -19.52 -36.31
CA LYS A 70 7.02 -20.70 -37.12
C LYS A 70 6.46 -21.97 -36.50
N ASN A 71 6.60 -22.10 -35.18
CA ASN A 71 6.02 -23.19 -34.40
C ASN A 71 5.24 -22.61 -33.21
N PRO A 72 3.93 -22.33 -33.37
CA PRO A 72 3.11 -21.73 -32.31
C PRO A 72 3.05 -22.54 -31.02
N HIS A 73 3.29 -23.85 -31.10
CA HIS A 73 3.23 -24.78 -29.99
C HIS A 73 4.63 -25.17 -29.47
N ASP A 74 5.66 -24.36 -29.76
CA ASP A 74 7.00 -24.60 -29.21
C ASP A 74 7.00 -24.33 -27.70
N PHE A 75 7.02 -25.40 -26.90
CA PHE A 75 6.98 -25.35 -25.44
C PHE A 75 8.08 -24.45 -24.84
N LEU A 76 9.33 -24.53 -25.32
CA LEU A 76 10.43 -23.72 -24.79
C LEU A 76 10.22 -22.24 -25.09
N ALA A 77 9.72 -21.91 -26.29
CA ALA A 77 9.43 -20.53 -26.64
C ALA A 77 8.25 -19.97 -25.83
N LEU A 78 7.20 -20.76 -25.59
CA LEU A 78 6.08 -20.37 -24.72
C LEU A 78 6.54 -20.12 -23.29
N ARG A 79 7.33 -21.05 -22.72
CA ARG A 79 7.93 -20.91 -21.38
C ARG A 79 8.81 -19.65 -21.29
N GLY A 80 9.71 -19.47 -22.25
CA GLY A 80 10.60 -18.31 -22.32
C GLY A 80 9.86 -16.99 -22.46
N LEU A 81 8.80 -16.95 -23.27
CA LEU A 81 7.94 -15.78 -23.44
C LEU A 81 7.24 -15.39 -22.14
N LEU A 82 6.78 -16.36 -21.35
CA LEU A 82 6.17 -16.11 -20.04
C LEU A 82 7.17 -15.55 -19.03
N LEU A 83 8.40 -16.09 -18.99
CA LEU A 83 9.46 -15.57 -18.14
C LEU A 83 9.81 -14.11 -18.52
N ALA A 84 9.93 -13.84 -19.82
CA ALA A 84 10.14 -12.50 -20.34
C ALA A 84 8.99 -11.56 -19.96
N ALA A 85 7.74 -12.03 -20.07
CA ALA A 85 6.56 -11.25 -19.71
C ALA A 85 6.54 -10.85 -18.22
N ALA A 86 7.04 -11.71 -17.33
CA ALA A 86 7.14 -11.45 -15.89
C ALA A 86 8.46 -10.80 -15.47
N HIS A 87 9.35 -10.46 -16.40
CA HIS A 87 10.68 -9.90 -16.13
C HIS A 87 11.50 -10.75 -15.16
N VAL A 88 11.40 -12.08 -15.28
CA VAL A 88 12.19 -13.05 -14.48
C VAL A 88 13.19 -13.75 -15.39
N LYS A 89 14.40 -13.99 -14.86
CA LYS A 89 15.49 -14.56 -15.66
C LYS A 89 15.32 -16.05 -15.93
N ASP A 90 14.85 -16.74 -14.92
CA ASP A 90 14.67 -18.18 -14.91
C ASP A 90 13.61 -18.55 -13.86
N MET A 91 13.36 -19.85 -13.73
CA MET A 91 12.40 -20.35 -12.75
C MET A 91 12.85 -20.10 -11.32
N ASP A 92 14.14 -20.18 -11.02
CA ASP A 92 14.65 -19.96 -9.66
C ASP A 92 14.45 -18.52 -9.21
N ASP A 93 14.62 -17.54 -10.11
CA ASP A 93 14.33 -16.12 -9.88
C ASP A 93 12.85 -15.89 -9.57
N LEU A 94 11.95 -16.62 -10.25
CA LEU A 94 10.51 -16.59 -9.93
C LEU A 94 10.23 -17.13 -8.51
N LEU A 95 10.98 -18.13 -8.06
CA LEU A 95 10.85 -18.71 -6.71
C LEU A 95 11.42 -17.79 -5.62
N GLN A 96 12.56 -17.17 -5.89
CA GLN A 96 13.33 -16.40 -4.90
C GLN A 96 12.90 -14.93 -4.82
N GLY A 97 12.21 -14.41 -5.83
CA GLY A 97 11.93 -12.98 -5.98
C GLY A 97 11.42 -12.31 -4.70
N ASP A 98 12.22 -11.37 -4.18
CA ASP A 98 11.87 -10.53 -3.03
C ASP A 98 10.55 -9.80 -3.29
N SER A 99 9.61 -9.95 -2.36
CA SER A 99 8.33 -9.25 -2.37
C SER A 99 8.49 -7.71 -2.35
N GLU A 100 9.67 -7.21 -2.02
CA GLU A 100 9.94 -5.78 -1.86
C GLU A 100 10.01 -5.00 -3.19
N LYS A 101 10.44 -5.61 -4.30
CA LYS A 101 10.72 -4.87 -5.55
C LYS A 101 9.51 -4.58 -6.43
N GLY A 102 8.30 -4.98 -6.01
CA GLY A 102 7.06 -4.74 -6.76
C GLY A 102 7.02 -5.58 -8.03
N PHE A 103 6.36 -6.73 -7.96
CA PHE A 103 6.19 -7.65 -9.09
C PHE A 103 5.29 -7.03 -10.16
N THR A 104 5.70 -7.10 -11.42
CA THR A 104 4.91 -6.67 -12.58
C THR A 104 5.08 -7.65 -13.73
N TYR A 105 4.06 -7.77 -14.58
CA TYR A 105 4.13 -8.59 -15.78
C TYR A 105 3.27 -8.00 -16.90
N ASP A 106 3.59 -8.36 -18.15
CA ASP A 106 2.79 -8.02 -19.32
C ASP A 106 1.66 -9.04 -19.53
N SER A 107 0.44 -8.66 -19.17
CA SER A 107 -0.75 -9.51 -19.32
C SER A 107 -1.10 -9.83 -20.77
N LYS A 108 -0.67 -9.01 -21.74
CA LYS A 108 -0.91 -9.28 -23.17
C LYS A 108 -0.03 -10.43 -23.64
N LEU A 109 1.24 -10.44 -23.25
CA LEU A 109 2.16 -11.53 -23.59
C LEU A 109 1.72 -12.85 -22.95
N VAL A 110 1.26 -12.83 -21.69
CA VAL A 110 0.71 -14.02 -21.04
C VAL A 110 -0.52 -14.55 -21.78
N LYS A 111 -1.44 -13.66 -22.17
CA LYS A 111 -2.63 -14.06 -22.93
C LYS A 111 -2.26 -14.64 -24.31
N GLU A 112 -1.32 -14.02 -25.00
CA GLU A 112 -0.79 -14.51 -26.28
C GLU A 112 -0.14 -15.90 -26.13
N ALA A 113 0.60 -16.14 -25.05
CA ALA A 113 1.15 -17.46 -24.76
C ALA A 113 0.04 -18.50 -24.49
N ILE A 114 -0.99 -18.16 -23.72
CA ILE A 114 -2.15 -19.05 -23.46
C ILE A 114 -2.89 -19.41 -24.76
N GLU A 115 -3.11 -18.42 -25.63
CA GLU A 115 -3.84 -18.61 -26.89
C GLU A 115 -3.08 -19.46 -27.91
N ASN A 116 -1.74 -19.42 -27.86
CA ASN A 116 -0.89 -20.20 -28.76
C ASN A 116 -0.47 -21.57 -28.18
N ALA A 117 -0.72 -21.84 -26.90
CA ALA A 117 -0.40 -23.12 -26.29
C ALA A 117 -1.21 -24.26 -26.93
N SER A 118 -0.56 -25.42 -27.13
CA SER A 118 -1.30 -26.63 -27.51
C SER A 118 -2.16 -27.09 -26.34
N GLU A 119 -3.16 -27.95 -26.58
CA GLU A 119 -4.01 -28.44 -25.49
C GLU A 119 -3.20 -29.24 -24.45
N GLU A 120 -2.08 -29.86 -24.82
CA GLU A 120 -1.17 -30.55 -23.89
C GLU A 120 -0.33 -29.61 -23.00
N ASP A 121 -0.10 -28.37 -23.44
CA ASP A 121 0.73 -27.38 -22.73
C ASP A 121 -0.08 -26.25 -22.09
N LYS A 122 -1.38 -26.18 -22.41
CA LYS A 122 -2.29 -25.13 -21.93
C LYS A 122 -2.39 -25.08 -20.43
N GLU A 123 -2.51 -26.23 -19.75
CA GLU A 123 -2.54 -26.30 -18.28
C GLU A 123 -1.26 -25.72 -17.66
N TYR A 124 -0.10 -25.99 -18.28
CA TYR A 124 1.18 -25.45 -17.83
C TYR A 124 1.22 -23.92 -17.95
N VAL A 125 0.87 -23.40 -19.12
CA VAL A 125 0.90 -21.95 -19.40
C VAL A 125 -0.13 -21.19 -18.56
N GLU A 126 -1.35 -21.74 -18.40
CA GLU A 126 -2.39 -21.15 -17.56
C GLU A 126 -1.99 -21.13 -16.07
N THR A 127 -1.37 -22.20 -15.58
CA THR A 127 -0.89 -22.27 -14.18
C THR A 127 0.19 -21.21 -13.93
N LEU A 128 1.17 -21.07 -14.83
CA LEU A 128 2.19 -20.03 -14.71
C LEU A 128 1.58 -18.61 -14.76
N GLY A 129 0.62 -18.39 -15.67
CA GLY A 129 -0.12 -17.14 -15.75
C GLY A 129 -0.90 -16.81 -14.47
N ARG A 130 -1.50 -17.82 -13.82
CA ARG A 130 -2.17 -17.67 -12.52
C ARG A 130 -1.18 -17.25 -11.43
N ILE A 131 -0.01 -17.91 -11.35
CA ILE A 131 1.06 -17.55 -10.41
C ILE A 131 1.48 -16.09 -10.57
N PHE A 132 1.64 -15.61 -11.81
CA PHE A 132 1.97 -14.20 -12.07
C PHE A 132 0.87 -13.24 -11.63
N SER A 133 -0.39 -13.56 -11.93
CA SER A 133 -1.55 -12.77 -11.52
C SER A 133 -1.61 -12.62 -10.00
N ASP A 134 -1.44 -13.71 -9.26
CA ASP A 134 -1.51 -13.70 -7.81
C ASP A 134 -0.29 -13.03 -7.17
N LYS A 135 0.93 -13.23 -7.70
CA LYS A 135 2.12 -12.47 -7.28
C LYS A 135 1.94 -10.96 -7.49
N LYS A 136 1.31 -10.55 -8.59
CA LYS A 136 1.01 -9.14 -8.84
C LYS A 136 0.03 -8.57 -7.81
N LYS A 137 -1.05 -9.30 -7.50
CA LYS A 137 -2.00 -8.89 -6.44
C LYS A 137 -1.32 -8.73 -5.10
N VAL A 138 -0.45 -9.66 -4.69
CA VAL A 138 0.32 -9.55 -3.43
C VAL A 138 1.20 -8.30 -3.43
N SER A 139 1.88 -8.02 -4.55
CA SER A 139 2.70 -6.80 -4.71
C SER A 139 1.86 -5.52 -4.63
N ASP A 140 0.67 -5.50 -5.26
CA ASP A 140 -0.22 -4.33 -5.23
C ASP A 140 -0.82 -4.12 -3.83
N ASN A 141 -1.19 -5.20 -3.13
CA ASN A 141 -1.59 -5.18 -1.71
C ASN A 141 -0.48 -4.60 -0.82
N ALA A 142 0.78 -4.99 -1.03
CA ALA A 142 1.90 -4.45 -0.26
C ALA A 142 2.08 -2.93 -0.48
N LYS A 143 1.89 -2.44 -1.71
CA LYS A 143 1.89 -0.99 -2.02
C LYS A 143 0.73 -0.27 -1.33
N GLU A 144 -0.46 -0.87 -1.35
CA GLU A 144 -1.64 -0.30 -0.68
C GLU A 144 -1.43 -0.21 0.85
N ILE A 145 -0.94 -1.28 1.49
CA ILE A 145 -0.59 -1.27 2.91
C ILE A 145 0.40 -0.16 3.23
N LYS A 146 1.45 0.01 2.40
CA LYS A 146 2.43 1.09 2.57
C LYS A 146 1.79 2.48 2.47
N SER A 147 0.88 2.68 1.53
CA SER A 147 0.13 3.93 1.39
C SER A 147 -0.75 4.21 2.61
N LEU A 148 -1.48 3.20 3.08
CA LEU A 148 -2.35 3.29 4.27
C LEU A 148 -1.55 3.60 5.55
N LYS A 149 -0.37 2.99 5.72
CA LYS A 149 0.53 3.31 6.84
C LYS A 149 0.98 4.77 6.81
N LYS A 150 1.32 5.30 5.65
CA LYS A 150 1.69 6.72 5.48
C LYS A 150 0.52 7.66 5.77
N GLU A 151 -0.71 7.29 5.38
CA GLU A 151 -1.92 8.04 5.71
C GLU A 151 -2.16 8.05 7.23
N LYS A 152 -2.01 6.90 7.88
CA LYS A 152 -2.11 6.76 9.34
C LYS A 152 -1.10 7.63 10.08
N GLU A 153 0.14 7.70 9.61
CA GLU A 153 1.18 8.58 10.18
C GLU A 153 0.81 10.08 10.11
N LYS A 154 0.17 10.51 9.02
CA LYS A 154 -0.34 11.88 8.91
C LYS A 154 -1.43 12.15 9.94
N ILE A 155 -2.39 11.23 10.08
CA ILE A 155 -3.46 11.35 11.07
C ILE A 155 -2.88 11.44 12.49
N TYR A 156 -1.86 10.65 12.83
CA TYR A 156 -1.20 10.75 14.13
C TYR A 156 -0.48 12.09 14.34
N THR A 157 0.09 12.65 13.27
CA THR A 157 0.70 13.99 13.33
C THR A 157 -0.35 15.06 13.60
N ASP A 158 -1.53 14.95 12.98
CA ASP A 158 -2.66 15.86 13.19
C ASP A 158 -3.23 15.75 14.61
N ILE A 159 -3.40 14.52 15.12
CA ILE A 159 -3.81 14.27 16.52
C ILE A 159 -2.81 14.92 17.48
N LYS A 160 -1.50 14.70 17.27
CA LYS A 160 -0.46 15.30 18.11
C LYS A 160 -0.49 16.83 18.06
N HIS A 161 -0.70 17.41 16.88
CA HIS A 161 -0.84 18.86 16.74
C HIS A 161 -2.07 19.39 17.50
N ASN A 162 -3.20 18.69 17.38
CA ASN A 162 -4.42 19.00 18.11
C ASN A 162 -4.23 18.89 19.62
N ASP A 163 -3.50 17.88 20.11
CA ASP A 163 -3.19 17.73 21.53
C ASP A 163 -2.33 18.89 22.06
N LEU A 164 -1.38 19.39 21.26
CA LEU A 164 -0.62 20.60 21.60
C LEU A 164 -1.51 21.84 21.65
N LEU A 165 -2.36 22.06 20.63
CA LEU A 165 -3.33 23.16 20.62
C LEU A 165 -4.30 23.08 21.80
N ARG A 166 -4.68 21.85 22.19
CA ARG A 166 -5.54 21.60 23.34
C ARG A 166 -4.93 22.11 24.64
N GLU A 167 -3.60 22.03 24.78
CA GLU A 167 -2.90 22.54 25.97
C GLU A 167 -3.00 24.07 26.10
N ASP A 168 -3.08 24.82 25.00
CA ASP A 168 -3.21 26.29 25.02
C ASP A 168 -4.54 26.75 25.64
N TYR A 169 -5.53 25.86 25.71
CA TYR A 169 -6.84 26.12 26.32
C TYR A 169 -6.91 25.75 27.80
N TYR A 170 -5.82 25.25 28.40
CA TYR A 170 -5.76 25.06 29.84
C TYR A 170 -5.75 26.42 30.57
N ILE A 171 -6.06 26.40 31.86
CA ILE A 171 -5.96 27.56 32.74
C ILE A 171 -4.62 27.47 33.45
N GLU A 172 -3.79 28.51 33.26
CA GLU A 172 -2.48 28.61 33.91
C GLU A 172 -2.64 29.05 35.37
N GLY A 173 -2.10 28.25 36.27
CA GLY A 173 -1.96 28.56 37.69
C GLY A 173 -0.73 29.44 37.97
N LYS A 174 -0.59 29.83 39.24
CA LYS A 174 0.52 30.69 39.71
C LYS A 174 1.90 30.05 39.57
N TYR A 175 1.98 28.72 39.45
CA TYR A 175 3.22 27.94 39.37
C TYR A 175 3.36 27.21 38.03
N GLU A 176 2.84 27.79 36.94
CA GLU A 176 2.83 27.18 35.60
C GLU A 176 2.06 25.84 35.52
N GLU A 177 1.33 25.47 36.58
CA GLU A 177 0.45 24.32 36.57
C GLU A 177 -0.72 24.58 35.60
N LYS A 178 -0.91 23.66 34.66
CA LYS A 178 -2.02 23.71 33.69
C LYS A 178 -3.21 22.92 34.24
N TYR A 179 -4.35 23.59 34.44
CA TYR A 179 -5.59 22.94 34.86
C TYR A 179 -6.61 22.87 33.72
N PRO A 180 -7.37 21.76 33.61
CA PRO A 180 -8.47 21.68 32.66
C PRO A 180 -9.55 22.71 33.04
N PRO A 181 -10.14 23.44 32.07
CA PRO A 181 -11.11 24.50 32.35
C PRO A 181 -12.45 23.98 32.86
N LYS A 182 -12.80 22.71 32.61
CA LYS A 182 -14.10 22.13 32.99
C LYS A 182 -14.32 22.08 34.52
N PRO A 183 -13.40 21.56 35.34
CA PRO A 183 -13.49 21.70 36.79
C PRO A 183 -13.62 23.16 37.26
N HIS A 184 -12.82 24.08 36.71
CA HIS A 184 -12.91 25.50 37.06
C HIS A 184 -14.28 26.11 36.75
N PHE A 185 -14.87 25.76 35.61
CA PHE A 185 -16.21 26.21 35.25
C PHE A 185 -17.26 25.73 36.25
N VAL A 186 -17.19 24.45 36.65
CA VAL A 186 -18.09 23.87 37.65
C VAL A 186 -17.90 24.57 39.00
N THR A 187 -16.66 24.75 39.47
CA THR A 187 -16.36 25.43 40.73
C THR A 187 -16.88 26.87 40.73
N LEU A 188 -16.67 27.63 39.65
CA LEU A 188 -17.16 29.00 39.54
C LEU A 188 -18.69 29.05 39.61
N TRP A 189 -19.40 28.11 38.98
CA TRP A 189 -20.85 28.01 39.09
C TRP A 189 -21.33 27.67 40.49
N THR A 190 -20.63 26.76 41.18
CA THR A 190 -20.94 26.44 42.58
C THR A 190 -20.77 27.68 43.47
N VAL A 191 -19.68 28.44 43.31
CA VAL A 191 -19.44 29.69 44.05
C VAL A 191 -20.53 30.71 43.74
N THR A 192 -20.83 30.96 42.46
CA THR A 192 -21.92 31.86 42.05
C THR A 192 -23.25 31.44 42.68
N GLY A 193 -23.58 30.15 42.70
CA GLY A 193 -24.79 29.64 43.33
C GLY A 193 -24.87 29.92 44.83
N ILE A 194 -23.76 29.76 45.56
CA ILE A 194 -23.67 30.08 46.99
C ILE A 194 -23.92 31.58 47.22
N PHE A 195 -23.24 32.45 46.49
CA PHE A 195 -23.40 33.90 46.63
C PHE A 195 -24.79 34.39 46.19
N LEU A 196 -25.40 33.73 45.19
CA LEU A 196 -26.78 34.00 44.83
C LEU A 196 -27.75 33.65 45.96
N GLY A 197 -27.51 32.54 46.68
CA GLY A 197 -28.25 32.18 47.89
C GLY A 197 -28.11 33.24 48.98
N ILE A 198 -26.89 33.69 49.28
CA ILE A 198 -26.62 34.76 50.26
C ILE A 198 -27.31 36.07 49.84
N PHE A 199 -27.26 36.41 48.55
CA PHE A 199 -27.93 37.59 48.00
C PHE A 199 -29.44 37.54 48.24
N ILE A 200 -30.10 36.41 47.93
CA ILE A 200 -31.54 36.23 48.13
C ILE A 200 -31.91 36.35 49.61
N ILE A 201 -31.16 35.68 50.49
CA ILE A 201 -31.39 35.76 51.95
C ILE A 201 -31.22 37.21 52.43
N GLY A 202 -30.18 37.90 51.99
CA GLY A 202 -29.93 39.29 52.34
C GLY A 202 -31.06 40.22 51.90
N ILE A 203 -31.63 40.03 50.70
CA ILE A 203 -32.79 40.79 50.23
C ILE A 203 -34.01 40.54 51.12
N ILE A 204 -34.29 39.29 51.49
CA ILE A 204 -35.40 38.94 52.39
C ILE A 204 -35.19 39.61 53.76
N SER A 205 -34.00 39.52 54.34
CA SER A 205 -33.68 40.17 55.62
C SER A 205 -33.84 41.69 55.56
N LEU A 206 -33.47 42.31 54.44
CA LEU A 206 -33.64 43.76 54.23
C LEU A 206 -35.11 44.17 54.18
N ILE A 207 -35.97 43.35 53.56
CA ILE A 207 -37.43 43.54 53.55
C ILE A 207 -38.00 43.41 54.96
N VAL A 208 -37.59 42.39 55.73
CA VAL A 208 -38.05 42.20 57.11
C VAL A 208 -37.64 43.41 57.97
N GLU A 209 -36.39 43.86 57.89
CA GLU A 209 -35.89 45.01 58.65
C GLU A 209 -36.54 46.34 58.24
N ALA A 210 -36.95 46.47 56.97
CA ALA A 210 -37.73 47.62 56.52
C ALA A 210 -39.09 47.70 57.23
N VAL A 211 -39.69 46.54 57.58
CA VAL A 211 -40.97 46.45 58.29
C VAL A 211 -40.79 46.57 59.82
N SER A 212 -39.76 45.93 60.39
CA SER A 212 -39.55 45.89 61.85
C SER A 212 -38.83 47.12 62.41
N GLY A 213 -38.16 47.92 61.57
CA GLY A 213 -37.51 49.17 61.98
C GLY A 213 -36.18 48.99 62.73
N GLY A 214 -35.44 47.90 62.54
CA GLY A 214 -34.15 47.70 63.21
C GLY A 214 -32.98 48.46 62.57
N ASP A 215 -31.89 48.57 63.35
CA ASP A 215 -30.71 49.37 63.04
C ASP A 215 -29.68 48.65 62.13
N SER A 216 -29.90 47.39 61.76
CA SER A 216 -28.92 46.57 61.04
C SER A 216 -28.86 46.80 59.51
N LYS A 217 -29.70 47.69 58.97
CA LYS A 217 -29.94 47.89 57.53
C LYS A 217 -28.67 48.13 56.71
N GLY A 218 -27.75 48.94 57.25
CA GLY A 218 -26.51 49.29 56.55
C GLY A 218 -25.63 48.07 56.26
N PHE A 219 -25.51 47.16 57.24
CA PHE A 219 -24.72 45.94 57.10
C PHE A 219 -25.35 44.95 56.11
N ILE A 220 -26.67 44.73 56.20
CA ILE A 220 -27.39 43.82 55.28
C ILE A 220 -27.28 44.33 53.83
N LEU A 221 -27.45 45.64 53.63
CA LEU A 221 -27.30 46.25 52.30
C LEU A 221 -25.89 46.05 51.73
N ALA A 222 -24.85 46.22 52.55
CA ALA A 222 -23.47 45.98 52.12
C ALA A 222 -23.24 44.52 51.69
N MET A 223 -23.78 43.55 52.44
CA MET A 223 -23.70 42.12 52.10
C MET A 223 -24.42 41.78 50.78
N VAL A 224 -25.59 42.38 50.55
CA VAL A 224 -26.35 42.23 49.30
C VAL A 224 -25.55 42.77 48.12
N ILE A 225 -25.04 44.00 48.21
CA ILE A 225 -24.25 44.62 47.15
C ILE A 225 -22.99 43.79 46.86
N PHE A 226 -22.26 43.38 47.90
CA PHE A 226 -21.07 42.54 47.75
C PHE A 226 -21.39 41.22 47.03
N SER A 227 -22.44 40.51 47.48
CA SER A 227 -22.84 39.24 46.87
C SER A 227 -23.24 39.41 45.40
N ALA A 228 -23.94 40.50 45.06
CA ALA A 228 -24.29 40.83 43.68
C ALA A 228 -23.05 41.07 42.81
N ILE A 229 -22.08 41.85 43.30
CA ILE A 229 -20.83 42.12 42.59
C ILE A 229 -20.04 40.83 42.36
N VAL A 230 -19.91 39.97 43.38
CA VAL A 230 -19.22 38.69 43.25
C VAL A 230 -19.91 37.77 42.24
N CYS A 231 -21.25 37.67 42.28
CA CYS A 231 -22.01 36.89 41.29
C CYS A 231 -21.79 37.38 39.86
N LEU A 232 -21.86 38.70 39.64
CA LEU A 232 -21.66 39.30 38.31
C LEU A 232 -20.23 39.10 37.81
N ALA A 233 -19.22 39.32 38.67
CA ALA A 233 -17.82 39.13 38.35
C ALA A 233 -17.50 37.66 38.04
N ALA A 234 -17.93 36.72 38.89
CA ALA A 234 -17.71 35.29 38.71
C ALA A 234 -18.41 34.78 37.44
N SER A 235 -19.67 35.16 37.21
CA SER A 235 -20.41 34.77 36.00
C SER A 235 -19.79 35.37 34.74
N GLY A 236 -19.41 36.65 34.78
CA GLY A 236 -18.75 37.33 33.67
C GLY A 236 -17.41 36.69 33.31
N TYR A 237 -16.58 36.37 34.30
CA TYR A 237 -15.33 35.64 34.07
C TYR A 237 -15.58 34.23 33.53
N ASN A 238 -16.55 33.51 34.11
CA ASN A 238 -16.86 32.14 33.70
C ASN A 238 -17.35 32.08 32.25
N TYR A 239 -18.27 32.95 31.84
CA TYR A 239 -18.77 33.00 30.47
C TYR A 239 -17.83 33.67 29.47
N GLY A 240 -17.08 34.70 29.90
CA GLY A 240 -16.20 35.46 29.03
C GLY A 240 -14.87 34.77 28.77
N VAL A 241 -14.36 33.99 29.73
CA VAL A 241 -13.01 33.42 29.68
C VAL A 241 -13.03 31.89 29.70
N VAL A 242 -13.71 31.28 30.67
CA VAL A 242 -13.62 29.83 30.89
C VAL A 242 -14.47 29.03 29.88
N TYR A 243 -15.71 29.46 29.64
CA TYR A 243 -16.64 28.78 28.75
C TYR A 243 -16.15 28.70 27.29
N PRO A 244 -15.59 29.77 26.67
CA PRO A 244 -15.01 29.67 25.33
C PRO A 244 -13.87 28.65 25.25
N LYS A 245 -13.02 28.57 26.29
CA LYS A 245 -11.95 27.57 26.37
C LYS A 245 -12.49 26.14 26.38
N ILE A 246 -13.52 25.86 27.20
CA ILE A 246 -14.21 24.55 27.21
C ILE A 246 -14.75 24.21 25.83
N ARG A 247 -15.46 25.16 25.18
CA ARG A 247 -16.05 24.93 23.86
C ARG A 247 -14.99 24.62 22.80
N MET A 248 -13.82 25.24 22.87
CA MET A 248 -12.71 24.94 21.96
C MET A 248 -12.10 23.58 22.24
N MET A 249 -11.89 23.23 23.52
CA MET A 249 -11.41 21.89 23.88
C MET A 249 -12.37 20.79 23.45
N ASP A 250 -13.68 20.96 23.66
CA ASP A 250 -14.69 19.98 23.22
C ASP A 250 -14.68 19.79 21.70
N ARG A 251 -14.40 20.86 20.93
CA ARG A 251 -14.23 20.75 19.46
C ARG A 251 -12.99 19.95 19.10
N ILE A 252 -11.86 20.23 19.75
CA ILE A 252 -10.60 19.50 19.52
C ILE A 252 -10.78 18.02 19.89
N ASP A 253 -11.38 17.73 21.04
CA ASP A 253 -11.65 16.38 21.51
C ASP A 253 -12.57 15.63 20.53
N SER A 254 -13.59 16.30 19.99
CA SER A 254 -14.46 15.73 18.95
C SER A 254 -13.71 15.46 17.65
N THR A 255 -12.80 16.35 17.22
CA THR A 255 -11.98 16.14 16.02
C THR A 255 -11.02 14.97 16.23
N ASN A 256 -10.34 14.91 17.37
CA ASN A 256 -9.44 13.80 17.70
C ASN A 256 -10.19 12.47 17.78
N ALA A 257 -11.39 12.44 18.37
CA ALA A 257 -12.22 11.25 18.40
C ALA A 257 -12.56 10.72 16.99
N GLU A 258 -12.84 11.61 16.03
CA GLU A 258 -13.07 11.20 14.64
C GLU A 258 -11.78 10.71 13.96
N LEU A 259 -10.65 11.39 14.18
CA LEU A 259 -9.35 10.94 13.68
C LEU A 259 -8.99 9.55 14.21
N TYR A 260 -9.22 9.27 15.51
CA TYR A 260 -9.02 7.93 16.08
C TYR A 260 -9.92 6.88 15.42
N ARG A 261 -11.20 7.19 15.16
CA ARG A 261 -12.08 6.28 14.41
C ARG A 261 -11.56 6.01 13.01
N GLN A 262 -11.05 7.03 12.32
CA GLN A 262 -10.44 6.86 11.00
C GLN A 262 -9.21 5.96 11.07
N THR A 263 -8.32 6.14 12.07
CA THR A 263 -7.18 5.23 12.25
C THR A 263 -7.63 3.78 12.48
N GLY A 264 -8.70 3.55 13.24
CA GLY A 264 -9.26 2.22 13.46
C GLY A 264 -9.78 1.58 12.16
N ARG A 265 -10.44 2.34 11.29
CA ARG A 265 -10.88 1.85 9.96
C ARG A 265 -9.69 1.52 9.06
N ILE A 266 -8.63 2.33 9.09
CA ILE A 266 -7.39 2.06 8.35
C ILE A 266 -6.74 0.75 8.85
N ASP A 267 -6.68 0.54 10.16
CA ASP A 267 -6.12 -0.67 10.76
C ASP A 267 -6.91 -1.93 10.38
N GLU A 268 -8.24 -1.86 10.41
CA GLU A 268 -9.10 -2.95 9.93
C GLU A 268 -8.86 -3.25 8.45
N LYS A 269 -8.74 -2.21 7.61
CA LYS A 269 -8.44 -2.37 6.18
C LYS A 269 -7.07 -3.00 5.95
N ILE A 270 -6.02 -2.54 6.64
CA ILE A 270 -4.68 -3.13 6.57
C ILE A 270 -4.75 -4.62 6.94
N LYS A 271 -5.39 -4.95 8.06
CA LYS A 271 -5.53 -6.35 8.51
C LYS A 271 -6.26 -7.23 7.48
N ASN A 272 -7.30 -6.71 6.83
CA ASN A 272 -8.02 -7.43 5.79
C ASN A 272 -7.13 -7.70 4.57
N ILE A 273 -6.37 -6.71 4.12
CA ILE A 273 -5.43 -6.85 3.00
C ILE A 273 -4.28 -7.80 3.36
N GLU A 274 -3.77 -7.75 4.60
CA GLU A 274 -2.74 -8.68 5.10
C GLU A 274 -3.26 -10.12 5.08
N ASN A 275 -4.46 -10.37 5.61
CA ASN A 275 -5.09 -11.70 5.59
C ASN A 275 -5.33 -12.22 4.16
N GLU A 276 -5.74 -11.36 3.22
CA GLU A 276 -5.89 -11.73 1.81
C GLU A 276 -4.55 -12.07 1.18
N SER A 277 -3.52 -11.26 1.45
CA SER A 277 -2.17 -11.48 0.94
C SER A 277 -1.57 -12.78 1.47
N ASP A 278 -1.80 -13.12 2.74
CA ASP A 278 -1.35 -14.39 3.32
C ASP A 278 -2.01 -15.60 2.67
N LYS A 279 -3.31 -15.51 2.36
CA LYS A 279 -4.02 -16.55 1.60
C LYS A 279 -3.44 -16.70 0.20
N LEU A 280 -3.23 -15.60 -0.51
CA LEU A 280 -2.61 -15.61 -1.84
C LEU A 280 -1.20 -16.19 -1.79
N LEU A 281 -0.38 -15.84 -0.79
CA LEU A 281 0.95 -16.40 -0.61
C LEU A 281 0.91 -17.92 -0.34
N GLY A 282 -0.08 -18.40 0.43
CA GLY A 282 -0.34 -19.82 0.61
C GLY A 282 -0.62 -20.53 -0.72
N ASN A 283 -1.53 -19.98 -1.52
CA ASN A 283 -1.88 -20.50 -2.84
C ASN A 283 -0.68 -20.48 -3.79
N ILE A 284 0.06 -19.37 -3.84
CA ILE A 284 1.26 -19.23 -4.67
C ILE A 284 2.28 -20.30 -4.30
N ARG A 285 2.55 -20.55 -3.01
CA ARG A 285 3.50 -21.59 -2.60
C ARG A 285 3.08 -22.98 -3.07
N GLN A 286 1.79 -23.29 -2.96
CA GLN A 286 1.25 -24.56 -3.43
C GLN A 286 1.33 -24.68 -4.95
N ASP A 287 0.85 -23.67 -5.68
CA ASP A 287 0.87 -23.61 -7.14
C ASP A 287 2.30 -23.71 -7.67
N VAL A 288 3.24 -23.00 -7.05
CA VAL A 288 4.66 -23.04 -7.39
C VAL A 288 5.25 -24.43 -7.18
N TYR A 289 4.93 -25.11 -6.08
CA TYR A 289 5.44 -26.47 -5.82
C TYR A 289 4.96 -27.45 -6.90
N GLU A 290 3.65 -27.46 -7.19
CA GLU A 290 3.09 -28.31 -8.24
C GLU A 290 3.63 -27.93 -9.62
N PHE A 291 3.76 -26.63 -9.89
CA PHE A 291 4.32 -26.12 -11.13
C PHE A 291 5.78 -26.56 -11.35
N THR A 292 6.61 -26.52 -10.32
CA THR A 292 8.04 -26.92 -10.43
C THR A 292 8.17 -28.40 -10.77
N LYS A 293 7.28 -29.24 -10.23
CA LYS A 293 7.19 -30.66 -10.58
C LYS A 293 6.77 -30.84 -12.04
N MET A 294 5.77 -30.09 -12.50
CA MET A 294 5.30 -30.10 -13.88
C MET A 294 6.37 -29.62 -14.86
N ASP A 295 7.08 -28.53 -14.57
CA ASP A 295 8.18 -27.98 -15.38
C ASP A 295 9.28 -29.02 -15.58
N ARG A 296 9.70 -29.71 -14.50
CA ARG A 296 10.71 -30.76 -14.59
C ARG A 296 10.25 -31.95 -15.46
N LEU A 297 8.99 -32.37 -15.34
CA LEU A 297 8.47 -33.48 -16.16
C LEU A 297 8.46 -33.11 -17.65
N LYS A 298 7.95 -31.92 -17.97
CA LYS A 298 7.94 -31.39 -19.34
C LYS A 298 9.34 -31.22 -19.91
N TRP A 299 10.30 -30.80 -19.09
CA TRP A 299 11.71 -30.69 -19.48
C TRP A 299 12.27 -32.04 -19.95
N ILE A 300 12.03 -33.11 -19.18
CA ILE A 300 12.47 -34.48 -19.51
C ILE A 300 11.73 -35.03 -20.73
N GLU A 301 10.41 -34.83 -20.84
CA GLU A 301 9.60 -35.30 -21.97
C GLU A 301 10.07 -34.73 -23.31
N ASN A 302 10.61 -33.50 -23.30
CA ASN A 302 11.17 -32.85 -24.48
C ASN A 302 12.63 -33.20 -24.76
N GLY A 303 13.23 -34.14 -24.00
CA GLY A 303 14.58 -34.66 -24.25
C GLY A 303 15.71 -33.74 -23.78
N TYR A 304 15.44 -32.84 -22.83
CA TYR A 304 16.45 -32.03 -22.19
C TYR A 304 16.92 -32.71 -20.89
N ASP A 305 18.17 -33.14 -20.85
CA ASP A 305 18.84 -33.73 -19.67
C ASP A 305 19.75 -32.69 -18.97
#